data_AF-A0A1U7H1E3-F1
#
_entry.id   AF-A0A1U7H1E3-F1
#
_cell.length_a   1.000
_cell.length_b   1.000
_cell.length_c   1.000
_cell.angle_alpha   90.00
_cell.angle_beta   90.00
_cell.angle_gamma   90.00
#
_symmetry.space_group_name_H-M   'P 1'
#
loop_
_entity.id
_entity.type
_entity.pdbx_description
1 polymer ?
#
loop_
_entity_poly.entity_id
_entity_poly.type
_entity_poly.pdbx_seq_one_letter_code
_entity_poly.pdbx_strand_id
1 'polypeptide(L)' 'MPKVSVIIQAYNSMNYLPKTLESVLKQTFTDFEVLIINDGSTDNYKESMKCETSAVVCDDVS' A
#
# COMPACT_ATOMS: atom_id res chain seq x y z
N MET A 1 -1.46 18.10 -6.64
CA MET A 1 -0.96 16.82 -7.18
C MET A 1 0.31 16.48 -6.45
N PRO A 2 0.46 15.25 -5.94
CA PRO A 2 1.70 14.80 -5.30
C PRO A 2 2.85 14.86 -6.30
N LYS A 3 4.07 15.15 -5.82
CA LYS A 3 5.26 15.18 -6.68
C LYS A 3 5.79 13.80 -7.02
N VAL A 4 5.50 12.82 -6.16
CA VAL A 4 5.95 11.43 -6.30
C VAL A 4 4.77 10.51 -6.01
N SER A 5 4.60 9.48 -6.83
CA SER A 5 3.66 8.38 -6.56
C SER A 5 4.46 7.11 -6.30
N VAL A 6 4.27 6.51 -5.13
CA VAL A 6 4.90 5.24 -4.74
C VAL A 6 3.91 4.12 -4.99
N ILE A 7 4.23 3.25 -5.95
CA ILE A 7 3.37 2.12 -6.33
C ILE A 7 3.93 0.84 -5.70
N ILE A 8 3.09 0.14 -4.92
CA ILE A 8 3.45 -1.10 -4.23
C ILE A 8 2.52 -2.21 -4.71
N GLN A 9 3.06 -3.20 -5.41
CA GLN A 9 2.32 -4.42 -5.74
C GLN A 9 2.32 -5.35 -4.53
N ALA A 10 1.13 -5.73 -4.08
CA ALA A 10 0.92 -6.60 -2.93
C ALA A 10 0.22 -7.89 -3.38
N TYR A 11 1.01 -8.93 -3.65
CA TYR A 11 0.53 -10.28 -3.93
C TYR A 11 1.12 -11.24 -2.89
N ASN A 12 0.26 -11.88 -2.08
CA ASN A 12 0.62 -12.79 -0.99
C ASN A 12 1.77 -12.25 -0.10
N SER A 13 1.76 -10.93 0.16
CA SER A 13 2.88 -10.18 0.74
C SER A 13 2.59 -9.66 2.14
N MET A 14 1.54 -10.15 2.82
CA MET A 14 1.12 -9.66 4.13
C MET A 14 2.18 -9.72 5.22
N ASN A 15 3.17 -10.62 5.12
CA ASN A 15 4.27 -10.69 6.06
C ASN A 15 5.27 -9.52 5.95
N TYR A 16 5.29 -8.81 4.82
CA TYR A 16 6.25 -7.75 4.52
C TYR A 16 5.60 -6.39 4.34
N LEU A 17 4.36 -6.37 3.86
CA LEU A 17 3.64 -5.15 3.50
C LEU A 17 3.55 -4.12 4.65
N PRO A 18 3.27 -4.49 5.92
CA PRO A 18 3.25 -3.51 7.02
C PRO A 18 4.60 -2.82 7.22
N LYS A 19 5.70 -3.58 7.15
CA LYS A 19 7.06 -3.04 7.31
C LYS A 19 7.44 -2.14 6.14
N THR A 20 7.04 -2.50 4.92
CA THR A 20 7.24 -1.67 3.73
C THR A 20 6.47 -0.35 3.88
N LEU A 21 5.21 -0.41 4.28
CA LEU A 21 4.37 0.77 4.46
C LEU A 21 4.94 1.68 5.56
N GLU A 22 5.32 1.12 6.70
CA GLU A 22 5.99 1.86 7.79
C GLU A 22 7.26 2.56 7.29
N SER A 23 8.07 1.88 6.47
CA SER A 23 9.29 2.45 5.89
C SER A 23 9.02 3.62 4.94
N VAL A 24 7.94 3.55 4.16
CA VAL A 24 7.53 4.60 3.23
C VAL A 24 6.92 5.79 3.98
N LEU A 25 6.07 5.54 4.98
CA LEU A 25 5.44 6.58 5.79
C LEU A 25 6.44 7.34 6.68
N LYS A 26 7.59 6.74 7.03
CA LYS A 26 8.66 7.37 7.81
C LYS A 26 9.67 8.18 6.99
N GLN A 27 9.46 8.35 5.69
CA GLN A 27 10.36 9.16 4.86
C GLN A 27 10.32 10.65 5.26
N THR A 28 11.44 11.35 5.11
CA THR A 28 11.54 12.80 5.39
C THR A 28 10.91 13.65 4.30
N PHE A 29 10.81 13.13 3.08
CA PHE A 29 10.06 13.74 1.98
C PHE A 29 8.58 13.35 2.12
N THR A 30 7.66 14.33 2.11
CA THR A 30 6.24 14.10 2.45
C THR A 30 5.25 14.41 1.32
N ASP A 31 5.71 14.97 0.20
CA ASP A 31 4.87 15.34 -0.95
C ASP A 31 4.71 14.16 -1.92
N PHE A 32 4.19 13.04 -1.39
CA PHE A 32 3.97 11.81 -2.13
C PHE A 32 2.62 11.16 -1.80
N GLU A 33 2.14 10.31 -2.71
CA GLU A 33 1.04 9.39 -2.47
C GLU A 33 1.51 7.94 -2.54
N VAL A 34 0.79 7.04 -1.88
CA VAL A 34 1.05 5.60 -1.94
C VAL A 34 -0.15 4.89 -2.55
N LEU A 35 0.10 4.13 -3.61
CA LEU A 35 -0.88 3.30 -4.28
C LEU A 35 -0.51 1.85 -4.04
N ILE A 36 -1.39 1.08 -3.39
CA ILE A 36 -1.17 -0.35 -3.20
C ILE A 36 -2.10 -1.10 -4.15
N ILE A 37 -1.50 -1.91 -5.01
CA ILE A 37 -2.20 -2.68 -6.03
C ILE A 37 -2.24 -4.14 -5.59
N ASN A 38 -3.45 -4.66 -5.43
CA ASN A 38 -3.69 -6.06 -5.11
C ASN A 38 -4.07 -6.83 -6.38
N ASP A 39 -3.15 -7.64 -6.90
CA ASP A 39 -3.34 -8.44 -8.12
C ASP A 39 -3.82 -9.87 -7.77
N GLY A 40 -4.98 -9.97 -7.12
CA GLY A 40 -5.60 -11.26 -6.80
C GLY A 40 -4.92 -12.02 -5.64
N SER A 41 -4.43 -11.30 -4.63
CA SER A 41 -3.88 -11.93 -3.44
C SER A 41 -4.90 -12.82 -2.72
N THR A 42 -4.43 -13.94 -2.20
CA THR A 42 -5.25 -14.92 -1.46
C THR A 42 -5.08 -14.82 0.05
N ASP A 43 -4.15 -13.98 0.51
CA ASP A 43 -3.96 -13.67 1.92
C ASP A 43 -5.01 -12.65 2.42
N ASN A 44 -5.18 -12.55 3.74
CA ASN A 44 -6.18 -11.69 4.40
C ASN A 44 -5.84 -10.18 4.32
N TYR A 45 -5.43 -9.71 3.14
CA TYR A 45 -5.07 -8.33 2.82
C TYR A 45 -6.14 -7.30 3.18
N LYS A 46 -7.42 -7.67 3.03
CA LYS A 46 -8.58 -6.78 3.28
C LYS A 46 -8.81 -6.44 4.76
N GLU A 47 -8.38 -7.30 5.68
CA GLU A 47 -8.55 -7.05 7.12
C GLU A 47 -7.47 -6.12 7.68
N SER A 48 -6.23 -6.28 7.21
CA SER A 48 -5.08 -5.52 7.71
C SER A 48 -5.02 -4.08 7.20
N MET A 49 -5.54 -3.78 6.01
CA MET A 49 -5.32 -2.47 5.39
C MET A 49 -6.40 -1.42 5.68
N LYS A 50 -7.46 -1.77 6.41
CA LYS A 50 -8.50 -0.80 6.80
C LYS A 50 -8.02 0.25 7.81
N CYS A 51 -6.90 0.00 8.52
CA CYS A 51 -6.48 0.82 9.66
C CYS A 51 -5.47 1.93 9.33
N GLU A 52 -4.77 1.90 8.19
CA GLU A 52 -3.69 2.88 7.92
C GLU A 52 -4.05 3.81 6.74
N THR A 53 -4.77 4.86 7.10
CA THR A 53 -5.22 5.97 6.26
C THR A 53 -4.03 6.73 5.67
N SER A 54 -3.84 6.60 4.35
CA SER A 54 -3.24 7.53 3.35
C SER A 54 -2.96 6.79 2.04
N ALA A 55 -2.88 5.46 2.08
CA ALA A 55 -2.71 4.62 0.91
C ALA A 55 -4.06 4.42 0.21
N VAL A 56 -4.11 4.71 -1.10
CA VAL A 56 -5.24 4.30 -1.92
C VAL A 56 -5.00 2.85 -2.30
N VAL A 57 -5.89 1.98 -1.81
CA VAL A 57 -5.92 0.58 -2.22
C VAL A 57 -6.74 0.49 -3.49
N CYS A 58 -6.06 0.21 -4.59
CA CYS A 58 -6.71 -0.12 -5.84
C CYS A 58 -6.82 -1.65 -5.87
N ASP A 59 -7.96 -2.17 -5.41
CA ASP A 59 -8.36 -3.53 -5.77
C ASP A 59 -8.76 -3.47 -7.25
N ASP A 60 -8.04 -4.19 -8.11
CA ASP A 60 -8.50 -4.41 -9.49
C ASP A 60 -9.81 -5.21 -9.39
N VAL A 61 -10.93 -4.52 -9.51
CA VAL A 61 -12.25 -5.15 -9.60
C VAL A 61 -12.40 -5.60 -11.05
N SER A 62 -11.87 -6.80 -11.35
CA SER A 62 -12.30 -7.55 -12.53
C SER A 62 -13.75 -7.97 -12.41
#